data_AF-A0A2R7RBX1-F1
#
_entry.id   AF-A0A2R7RBX1-F1
#
_cell.length_a   1.000
_cell.length_b   1.000
_cell.length_c   1.000
_cell.angle_alpha   90.00
_cell.angle_beta   90.00
_cell.angle_gamma   90.00
#
_symmetry.space_group_name_H-M   'P 1'
#
loop_
_entity.id
_entity.type
_entity.pdbx_description
1 polymer ?
#
loop_
_entity_poly.entity_id
_entity_poly.type
_entity_poly.pdbx_seq_one_letter_code
_entity_poly.pdbx_strand_id
1 'polypeptide(L)'
;MTGRETPQGLRPYRRAGAVIVAASTCWGIGISFVGMVHATRDPAARLAMLQRSRGPWVLGQFLAAAGTMAVPVGFVRFAQAVRSGPTKTLATGAAAALVAGAPLFVVALADRATDLEKFAYRRGANWPFLTYSGLHVGALAALGAGLLLSPLKPWSGLTSAVGAPVFGAILAGTKDIPPFVFYLVEGAIGAQLMRYEEGPAAAGPAQEGMSPGNQD
;
A
#
# COMPACT_ATOMS: atom_id res chain seq x y z
N MET A 1 30.14 35.41 13.97
CA MET A 1 28.74 34.92 13.98
C MET A 1 28.40 34.43 12.57
N THR A 2 28.68 33.17 12.27
CA THR A 2 28.29 32.54 11.00
C THR A 2 27.15 31.59 11.31
N GLY A 3 25.93 32.00 10.93
CA GLY A 3 24.74 31.16 11.05
C GLY A 3 24.94 29.88 10.27
N ARG A 4 25.01 28.75 10.97
CA ARG A 4 24.85 27.44 10.34
C ARG A 4 23.40 27.38 9.88
N GLU A 5 23.22 27.38 8.57
CA GLU A 5 21.97 26.90 7.98
C GLU A 5 21.65 25.54 8.61
N THR A 6 20.48 25.45 9.23
CA THR A 6 19.94 24.19 9.74
C THR A 6 19.95 23.17 8.59
N PRO A 7 20.44 21.93 8.80
CA PRO A 7 20.38 20.93 7.76
C PRO A 7 18.91 20.76 7.33
N GLN A 8 18.62 20.97 6.05
CA GLN A 8 17.32 20.65 5.47
C GLN A 8 16.87 19.28 5.95
N GLY A 9 15.68 19.20 6.55
CA GLY A 9 15.14 17.98 7.15
C GLY A 9 15.28 16.80 6.21
N LEU A 10 16.01 15.77 6.65
CA LEU A 10 16.14 14.53 5.91
C LEU A 10 14.74 13.92 5.76
N ARG A 11 14.33 13.65 4.51
CA ARG A 11 13.07 12.96 4.18
C ARG A 11 13.37 11.51 3.77
N PRO A 12 13.70 10.62 4.71
CA PRO A 12 14.22 9.29 4.41
C PRO A 12 13.24 8.43 3.60
N TYR A 13 11.94 8.68 3.73
CA TYR A 13 10.89 7.87 3.10
C TYR A 13 10.33 8.46 1.81
N ARG A 14 10.84 9.60 1.34
CA ARG A 14 10.27 10.33 0.19
C ARG A 14 10.20 9.48 -1.08
N ARG A 15 11.26 8.72 -1.38
CA ARG A 15 11.32 7.86 -2.56
C ARG A 15 10.37 6.68 -2.45
N ALA A 16 10.23 6.08 -1.27
CA ALA A 16 9.28 4.99 -1.03
C ALA A 16 7.84 5.48 -1.21
N GLY A 17 7.50 6.60 -0.57
CA GLY A 17 6.17 7.20 -0.67
C GLY A 17 5.79 7.60 -2.10
N ALA A 18 6.73 8.17 -2.88
CA ALA A 18 6.48 8.53 -4.27
C ALA A 18 6.16 7.31 -5.16
N VAL A 19 6.85 6.18 -4.94
CA VAL A 19 6.56 4.94 -5.66
C VAL A 19 5.16 4.43 -5.30
N ILE A 20 4.81 4.41 -4.01
CA ILE A 20 3.50 3.95 -3.55
C ILE A 20 2.39 4.79 -4.18
N VAL A 21 2.49 6.12 -4.10
CA VAL A 21 1.50 7.03 -4.69
C VAL A 21 1.38 6.80 -6.20
N ALA A 22 2.48 6.79 -6.94
CA ALA A 22 2.46 6.58 -8.38
C ALA A 22 1.84 5.22 -8.76
N ALA A 23 2.15 4.17 -8.01
CA ALA A 23 1.62 2.84 -8.23
C ALA A 23 0.11 2.75 -7.91
N SER A 24 -0.34 3.33 -6.79
CA SER A 24 -1.76 3.42 -6.43
C SER A 24 -2.55 4.25 -7.45
N THR A 25 -1.98 5.35 -7.95
CA THR A 25 -2.58 6.16 -9.02
C THR A 25 -2.65 5.38 -10.33
N CYS A 26 -1.57 4.70 -10.74
CA CYS A 26 -1.56 3.84 -11.92
C CYS A 26 -2.65 2.76 -11.83
N TRP A 27 -2.78 2.13 -10.67
CA TRP A 27 -3.83 1.16 -10.40
C TRP A 27 -5.23 1.76 -10.51
N GLY A 28 -5.46 2.90 -9.85
CA GLY A 28 -6.74 3.62 -9.85
C GLY A 28 -7.16 4.09 -11.24
N ILE A 29 -6.20 4.53 -12.05
CA ILE A 29 -6.41 4.84 -13.46
C ILE A 29 -6.85 3.56 -14.19
N GLY A 30 -6.12 2.45 -14.04
CA GLY A 30 -6.42 1.18 -14.72
C GLY A 30 -7.84 0.67 -14.48
N ILE A 31 -8.30 0.68 -13.22
CA ILE A 31 -9.66 0.20 -12.88
C ILE A 31 -10.79 1.13 -13.37
N SER A 32 -10.47 2.35 -13.80
CA SER A 32 -11.45 3.38 -14.16
C SER A 32 -11.80 3.44 -15.66
N PHE A 33 -11.12 2.66 -16.51
CA PHE A 33 -11.27 2.73 -17.98
C PHE A 33 -12.67 2.36 -18.47
N VAL A 34 -13.36 1.45 -17.78
CA VAL A 34 -14.76 1.11 -18.08
C VAL A 34 -15.59 1.47 -16.86
N GLY A 35 -16.08 2.71 -16.85
CA GLY A 35 -16.89 3.24 -15.76
C GLY A 35 -18.08 2.34 -15.42
N MET A 36 -18.39 2.22 -14.12
CA MET A 36 -19.50 1.44 -13.57
C MET A 36 -19.46 -0.09 -13.79
N VAL A 37 -18.54 -0.65 -14.57
CA VAL A 37 -18.53 -2.10 -14.86
C VAL A 37 -18.49 -2.97 -13.60
N HIS A 38 -17.78 -2.52 -12.57
CA HIS A 38 -17.70 -3.18 -11.27
C HIS A 38 -18.98 -3.02 -10.43
N ALA A 39 -19.75 -1.96 -10.66
CA ALA A 39 -20.99 -1.65 -9.94
C ALA A 39 -22.25 -2.19 -10.65
N THR A 40 -22.20 -2.42 -11.97
CA THR A 40 -23.31 -2.95 -12.76
C THR A 40 -23.70 -4.34 -12.26
N ARG A 41 -24.91 -4.50 -11.73
CA ARG A 41 -25.39 -5.78 -11.16
C ARG A 41 -25.82 -6.79 -12.22
N ASP A 42 -26.48 -6.34 -13.29
CA ASP A 42 -26.92 -7.19 -14.38
C ASP A 42 -25.72 -7.75 -15.17
N PRO A 43 -25.52 -9.08 -15.21
CA PRO A 43 -24.42 -9.70 -15.96
C PRO A 43 -24.48 -9.41 -17.46
N ALA A 44 -25.67 -9.35 -18.06
CA ALA A 44 -25.82 -9.12 -19.50
C ALA A 44 -25.44 -7.68 -19.86
N ALA A 45 -25.94 -6.68 -19.11
CA ALA A 45 -25.50 -5.30 -19.25
C ALA A 45 -23.99 -5.14 -19.02
N ARG A 46 -23.41 -5.81 -18.01
CA ARG A 46 -21.96 -5.77 -17.75
C ARG A 46 -21.18 -6.35 -18.93
N LEU A 47 -21.61 -7.47 -19.50
CA LEU A 47 -20.99 -8.07 -20.67
C LEU A 47 -21.06 -7.14 -21.89
N ALA A 48 -22.21 -6.53 -22.15
CA ALA A 48 -22.38 -5.59 -23.25
C ALA A 48 -21.44 -4.37 -23.12
N MET A 49 -21.28 -3.84 -21.91
CA MET A 49 -20.31 -2.78 -21.62
C MET A 49 -18.86 -3.21 -21.92
N LEU A 50 -18.49 -4.42 -21.48
CA LEU A 50 -17.14 -4.98 -21.68
C LEU A 50 -16.85 -5.26 -23.17
N GLN A 51 -17.82 -5.77 -23.92
CA GLN A 51 -17.68 -6.01 -25.35
C GLN A 51 -17.52 -4.71 -26.13
N ARG A 52 -18.33 -3.68 -25.82
CA ARG A 52 -18.23 -2.35 -26.44
C ARG A 52 -16.89 -1.66 -26.13
N SER A 53 -16.32 -1.93 -24.97
CA SER A 53 -15.11 -1.27 -24.46
C SER A 53 -13.93 -2.24 -24.29
N ARG A 54 -13.83 -3.29 -25.13
CA ARG A 54 -12.84 -4.37 -24.94
C ARG A 54 -11.39 -3.87 -24.91
N GLY A 55 -11.01 -3.01 -25.85
CA GLY A 55 -9.66 -2.42 -25.89
C GLY A 55 -9.32 -1.64 -24.62
N PRO A 56 -10.12 -0.61 -24.26
CA PRO A 56 -9.97 0.13 -23.00
C PRO A 56 -9.98 -0.78 -21.75
N TRP A 57 -10.83 -1.80 -21.70
CA TRP A 57 -10.88 -2.76 -20.59
C TRP A 57 -9.55 -3.49 -20.41
N VAL A 58 -9.02 -4.06 -21.50
CA VAL A 58 -7.75 -4.81 -21.47
C VAL A 58 -6.59 -3.89 -21.06
N LEU A 59 -6.52 -2.69 -21.63
CA LEU A 59 -5.52 -1.69 -21.23
C LEU A 59 -5.65 -1.33 -19.74
N GLY A 60 -6.88 -1.19 -19.23
CA GLY A 60 -7.16 -0.97 -17.82
C GLY A 60 -6.64 -2.10 -16.93
N GLN A 61 -6.82 -3.37 -17.33
CA GLN A 61 -6.27 -4.51 -16.59
C GLN A 61 -4.73 -4.50 -16.56
N PHE A 62 -4.07 -4.11 -17.65
CA PHE A 62 -2.60 -3.98 -17.68
C PHE A 62 -2.10 -2.87 -16.76
N LEU A 63 -2.74 -1.69 -16.76
CA LEU A 63 -2.39 -0.61 -15.85
C LEU A 63 -2.64 -0.98 -14.39
N ALA A 64 -3.76 -1.65 -14.11
CA ALA A 64 -4.03 -2.21 -12.79
C ALA A 64 -2.92 -3.20 -12.38
N ALA A 65 -2.55 -4.15 -13.25
CA ALA A 65 -1.49 -5.10 -12.96
C ALA A 65 -0.13 -4.41 -12.71
N ALA A 66 0.22 -3.40 -13.52
CA ALA A 66 1.43 -2.62 -13.34
C ALA A 66 1.45 -1.90 -11.98
N GLY A 67 0.36 -1.23 -11.61
CA GLY A 67 0.20 -0.60 -10.30
C GLY A 67 0.30 -1.61 -9.16
N THR A 68 -0.40 -2.74 -9.26
CA THR A 68 -0.35 -3.85 -8.29
C THR A 68 1.08 -4.36 -8.07
N MET A 69 1.87 -4.53 -9.13
CA MET A 69 3.25 -5.03 -9.03
C MET A 69 4.23 -3.94 -8.54
N ALA A 70 3.94 -2.67 -8.77
CA ALA A 70 4.81 -1.57 -8.37
C ALA A 70 4.64 -1.17 -6.89
N VAL A 71 3.44 -1.31 -6.32
CA VAL A 71 3.18 -0.97 -4.90
C VAL A 71 4.12 -1.69 -3.92
N PRO A 72 4.33 -3.03 -4.00
CA PRO A 72 5.24 -3.74 -3.12
C PRO A 72 6.68 -3.18 -3.15
N VAL A 73 7.16 -2.68 -4.29
CA VAL A 73 8.49 -2.06 -4.40
C VAL A 73 8.62 -0.83 -3.49
N GLY A 74 7.56 -0.03 -3.41
CA GLY A 74 7.50 1.11 -2.51
C GLY A 74 7.58 0.70 -1.03
N PHE A 75 6.85 -0.35 -0.64
CA PHE A 75 6.88 -0.86 0.72
C PHE A 75 8.17 -1.59 1.09
N VAL A 76 8.81 -2.30 0.16
CA VAL A 76 10.15 -2.87 0.36
C VAL A 76 11.15 -1.74 0.64
N ARG A 77 11.13 -0.68 -0.16
CA ARG A 77 12.00 0.50 0.06
C ARG A 77 11.73 1.17 1.41
N PHE A 78 10.46 1.27 1.80
CA PHE A 78 10.10 1.77 3.13
C PHE A 78 10.70 0.89 4.23
N ALA A 79 10.49 -0.43 4.17
CA ALA A 79 11.03 -1.37 5.16
C ALA A 79 12.56 -1.33 5.26
N GLN A 80 13.26 -1.17 4.13
CA GLN A 80 14.72 -1.01 4.08
C GLN A 80 15.21 0.29 4.73
N ALA A 81 14.43 1.37 4.62
CA ALA A 81 14.77 2.66 5.21
C ALA A 81 14.53 2.70 6.73
N VAL A 82 13.71 1.80 7.27
CA VAL A 82 13.54 1.66 8.73
C VAL A 82 14.79 1.03 9.33
N ARG A 83 15.44 1.75 10.27
CA ARG A 83 16.75 1.36 10.82
C ARG A 83 16.71 -0.01 11.51
N SER A 84 15.85 -0.17 12.52
CA SER A 84 15.77 -1.38 13.35
C SER A 84 14.49 -1.40 14.21
N GLY A 85 14.30 -2.49 14.97
CA GLY A 85 13.21 -2.63 15.95
C GLY A 85 11.90 -3.19 15.38
N PRO A 86 10.83 -3.23 16.20
CA PRO A 86 9.56 -3.85 15.83
C PRO A 86 8.93 -3.27 14.56
N THR A 87 9.04 -1.96 14.34
CA THR A 87 8.58 -1.30 13.10
C THR A 87 9.23 -1.89 11.85
N LYS A 88 10.52 -2.22 11.90
CA LYS A 88 11.23 -2.83 10.76
C LYS A 88 10.71 -4.22 10.45
N THR A 89 10.53 -5.05 11.47
CA THR A 89 9.99 -6.41 11.32
C THR A 89 8.59 -6.37 10.72
N LEU A 90 7.73 -5.50 11.24
CA LEU A 90 6.36 -5.34 10.75
C LEU A 90 6.31 -4.78 9.32
N ALA A 91 7.11 -3.77 9.00
CA ALA A 91 7.21 -3.22 7.65
C ALA A 91 7.74 -4.26 6.65
N THR A 92 8.72 -5.08 7.06
CA THR A 92 9.27 -6.17 6.25
C THR A 92 8.22 -7.27 6.01
N GLY A 93 7.49 -7.67 7.06
CA GLY A 93 6.39 -8.63 6.94
C GLY A 93 5.29 -8.14 6.02
N ALA A 94 4.89 -6.86 6.15
CA ALA A 94 3.93 -6.24 5.24
C ALA A 94 4.42 -6.25 3.79
N ALA A 95 5.66 -5.82 3.55
CA ALA A 95 6.25 -5.84 2.22
C ALA A 95 6.31 -7.25 1.62
N ALA A 96 6.70 -8.26 2.41
CA ALA A 96 6.74 -9.65 1.96
C ALA A 96 5.34 -10.18 1.60
N ALA A 97 4.33 -9.89 2.42
CA ALA A 97 2.95 -10.27 2.14
C ALA A 97 2.42 -9.62 0.84
N LEU A 98 2.74 -8.35 0.61
CA LEU A 98 2.36 -7.64 -0.63
C LEU A 98 3.08 -8.23 -1.86
N VAL A 99 4.37 -8.53 -1.75
CA VAL A 99 5.14 -9.19 -2.83
C VAL A 99 4.55 -10.56 -3.15
N ALA A 100 4.18 -11.35 -2.14
CA ALA A 100 3.57 -12.68 -2.34
C ALA A 100 2.16 -12.58 -2.93
N GLY A 101 1.38 -11.58 -2.52
CA GLY A 101 0.00 -11.40 -2.97
C GLY A 101 -0.13 -10.83 -4.38
N ALA A 102 0.77 -9.92 -4.79
CA ALA A 102 0.66 -9.19 -6.05
C ALA A 102 0.51 -10.09 -7.29
N PRO A 103 1.31 -11.17 -7.48
CA PRO A 103 1.14 -12.09 -8.60
C PRO A 103 -0.24 -12.75 -8.66
N LEU A 104 -0.84 -13.07 -7.50
CA LEU A 104 -2.16 -13.70 -7.44
C LEU A 104 -3.26 -12.76 -7.97
N PHE A 105 -3.13 -11.46 -7.69
CA PHE A 105 -4.07 -10.49 -8.24
C PHE A 105 -3.81 -10.24 -9.73
N VAL A 106 -2.56 -10.26 -10.18
CA VAL A 106 -2.25 -10.20 -11.63
C VAL A 106 -2.89 -11.38 -12.37
N VAL A 107 -2.85 -12.60 -11.81
CA VAL A 107 -3.57 -13.75 -12.38
C VAL A 107 -5.07 -13.48 -12.44
N ALA A 108 -5.66 -12.91 -11.38
CA ALA A 108 -7.08 -12.54 -11.39
C ALA A 108 -7.40 -11.46 -12.44
N LEU A 109 -6.52 -10.48 -12.66
CA LEU A 109 -6.68 -9.45 -13.70
C LEU A 109 -6.53 -10.03 -15.11
N ALA A 110 -5.59 -10.97 -15.30
CA ALA A 110 -5.41 -11.67 -16.57
C ALA A 110 -6.66 -12.47 -16.94
N ASP A 111 -7.21 -13.25 -16.01
CA ASP A 111 -8.45 -14.02 -16.21
C ASP A 111 -9.62 -13.11 -16.64
N ARG A 112 -9.71 -11.91 -16.04
CA ARG A 112 -10.70 -10.87 -16.38
C ARG A 112 -10.50 -10.25 -17.76
N ALA A 113 -9.25 -10.15 -18.21
CA ALA A 113 -8.91 -9.59 -19.51
C ALA A 113 -9.17 -10.60 -20.64
N THR A 114 -8.92 -11.89 -20.39
CA THR A 114 -9.03 -12.94 -21.40
C THR A 114 -10.46 -13.45 -21.61
N ASP A 115 -11.26 -13.50 -20.55
CA ASP A 115 -12.62 -14.04 -20.61
C ASP A 115 -13.65 -13.07 -20.00
N LEU A 116 -14.19 -12.21 -20.87
CA LEU A 116 -15.15 -11.17 -20.48
C LEU A 116 -16.48 -11.76 -20.00
N GLU A 117 -16.92 -12.88 -20.58
CA GLU A 117 -18.17 -13.53 -20.18
C GLU A 117 -18.02 -14.13 -18.79
N LYS A 118 -16.95 -14.91 -18.56
CA LYS A 118 -16.64 -15.47 -17.25
C LYS A 118 -16.55 -14.39 -16.17
N PHE A 119 -15.94 -13.24 -16.46
CA PHE A 119 -15.94 -12.10 -15.54
C PHE A 119 -17.32 -11.47 -15.36
N ALA A 120 -18.07 -11.23 -16.44
CA ALA A 120 -19.40 -10.61 -16.38
C ALA A 120 -20.36 -11.42 -15.50
N TYR A 121 -20.36 -12.74 -15.67
CA TYR A 121 -21.18 -13.69 -14.92
C TYR A 121 -20.54 -14.14 -13.59
N ARG A 122 -19.35 -13.65 -13.23
CA ARG A 122 -18.63 -14.01 -11.99
C ARG A 122 -18.42 -15.53 -11.85
N ARG A 123 -18.14 -16.23 -12.95
CA ARG A 123 -17.93 -17.69 -13.00
C ARG A 123 -16.47 -18.10 -12.80
N GLY A 124 -15.57 -17.15 -12.52
CA GLY A 124 -14.15 -17.41 -12.35
C GLY A 124 -13.77 -17.97 -10.99
N ALA A 125 -12.57 -18.53 -10.92
CA ALA A 125 -11.98 -18.94 -9.67
C ALA A 125 -11.67 -17.70 -8.83
N ASN A 126 -12.31 -17.58 -7.67
CA ASN A 126 -12.12 -16.42 -6.79
C ASN A 126 -10.93 -16.58 -5.83
N TRP A 127 -10.32 -17.77 -5.74
CA TRP A 127 -9.24 -18.02 -4.78
C TRP A 127 -8.02 -17.09 -4.97
N PRO A 128 -7.52 -16.75 -6.19
CA PRO A 128 -6.35 -15.88 -6.30
C PRO A 128 -6.64 -14.49 -5.73
N PHE A 129 -7.85 -14.00 -5.96
CA PHE A 129 -8.33 -12.73 -5.43
C PHE A 129 -8.51 -12.77 -3.91
N LEU A 130 -9.08 -13.85 -3.37
CA LEU A 130 -9.28 -13.99 -1.92
C LEU A 130 -7.94 -14.11 -1.18
N THR A 131 -7.01 -14.90 -1.69
CA THR A 131 -5.66 -15.04 -1.13
C THR A 131 -4.90 -13.72 -1.20
N TYR A 132 -4.95 -13.03 -2.34
CA TYR A 132 -4.41 -11.67 -2.46
C TYR A 132 -5.01 -10.74 -1.40
N SER A 133 -6.34 -10.69 -1.30
CA SER A 133 -7.03 -9.79 -0.37
C SER A 133 -6.70 -10.09 1.09
N GLY A 134 -6.61 -11.36 1.46
CA GLY A 134 -6.20 -11.79 2.80
C GLY A 134 -4.77 -11.36 3.14
N LEU A 135 -3.82 -11.59 2.22
CA LEU A 135 -2.44 -11.13 2.36
C LEU A 135 -2.36 -9.61 2.46
N HIS A 136 -3.17 -8.91 1.67
CA HIS A 136 -3.23 -7.45 1.65
C HIS A 136 -3.78 -6.88 2.97
N VAL A 137 -4.86 -7.46 3.52
CA VAL A 137 -5.39 -7.10 4.84
C VAL A 137 -4.35 -7.34 5.92
N GLY A 138 -3.65 -8.48 5.89
CA GLY A 138 -2.55 -8.78 6.81
C GLY A 138 -1.40 -7.77 6.70
N ALA A 139 -1.06 -7.35 5.48
CA ALA A 139 -0.04 -6.33 5.23
C ALA A 139 -0.45 -4.96 5.81
N LEU A 140 -1.70 -4.52 5.60
CA LEU A 140 -2.20 -3.26 6.17
C LEU A 140 -2.27 -3.29 7.69
N ALA A 141 -2.61 -4.42 8.30
CA ALA A 141 -2.55 -4.60 9.75
C ALA A 141 -1.11 -4.47 10.27
N ALA A 142 -0.17 -5.22 9.68
CA ALA A 142 1.23 -5.19 10.07
C ALA A 142 1.84 -3.79 9.89
N LEU A 143 1.57 -3.14 8.74
CA LEU A 143 2.04 -1.79 8.45
C LEU A 143 1.42 -0.76 9.40
N GLY A 144 0.11 -0.83 9.67
CA GLY A 144 -0.57 0.04 10.62
C GLY A 144 0.03 -0.05 12.02
N ALA A 145 0.23 -1.29 12.51
CA ALA A 145 0.92 -1.53 13.78
C ALA A 145 2.36 -0.97 13.76
N GLY A 146 3.11 -1.19 12.68
CA GLY A 146 4.48 -0.68 12.53
C GLY A 146 4.54 0.84 12.57
N LEU A 147 3.60 1.53 11.91
CA LEU A 147 3.49 2.98 11.90
C LEU A 147 3.09 3.55 13.27
N LEU A 148 2.19 2.90 13.99
CA LEU A 148 1.79 3.30 15.36
C LEU A 148 2.94 3.17 16.36
N LEU A 149 3.84 2.20 16.16
CA LEU A 149 5.06 2.01 16.96
C LEU A 149 6.20 2.95 16.55
N SER A 150 6.07 3.65 15.42
CA SER A 150 7.09 4.56 14.91
C SER A 150 6.84 6.01 15.34
N PRO A 151 7.87 6.88 15.36
CA PRO A 151 7.68 8.31 15.59
C PRO A 151 6.90 9.02 14.48
N LEU A 152 6.55 8.32 13.39
CA LEU A 152 5.66 8.84 12.35
C LEU A 152 4.27 9.16 12.92
N LYS A 153 3.84 8.45 14.00
CA LYS A 153 2.50 8.46 14.68
C LYS A 153 1.37 9.23 13.97
N PRO A 154 1.01 8.87 12.73
CA PRO A 154 0.12 9.68 11.91
C PRO A 154 -1.27 9.04 11.88
N TRP A 155 -2.27 9.82 11.47
CA TRP A 155 -3.63 9.32 11.21
C TRP A 155 -3.68 8.14 10.20
N SER A 156 -2.69 8.03 9.31
CA SER A 156 -2.51 6.89 8.39
C SER A 156 -2.20 5.56 9.10
N GLY A 157 -1.46 5.59 10.21
CA GLY A 157 -1.20 4.40 11.03
C GLY A 157 -2.48 3.90 11.70
N LEU A 158 -3.28 4.82 12.23
CA LEU A 158 -4.58 4.52 12.82
C LEU A 158 -5.57 4.01 11.77
N THR A 159 -5.69 4.68 10.63
CA THR A 159 -6.61 4.26 9.55
C THR A 159 -6.22 2.92 8.94
N SER A 160 -4.93 2.61 8.81
CA SER A 160 -4.48 1.28 8.37
C SER A 160 -4.77 0.22 9.42
N ALA A 161 -4.48 0.49 10.69
CA ALA A 161 -4.69 -0.45 11.80
C ALA A 161 -6.19 -0.73 12.06
N VAL A 162 -7.05 0.28 11.95
CA VAL A 162 -8.51 0.15 12.11
C VAL A 162 -9.17 -0.36 10.82
N GLY A 163 -8.66 0.03 9.65
CA GLY A 163 -9.17 -0.42 8.36
C GLY A 163 -8.99 -1.92 8.17
N ALA A 164 -7.86 -2.48 8.61
CA ALA A 164 -7.57 -3.91 8.46
C ALA A 164 -8.64 -4.85 9.06
N PRO A 165 -9.10 -4.72 10.32
CA PRO A 165 -10.17 -5.57 10.85
C PRO A 165 -11.51 -5.32 10.16
N VAL A 166 -11.83 -4.07 9.78
CA VAL A 166 -13.05 -3.76 9.02
C VAL A 166 -13.04 -4.47 7.67
N PHE A 167 -11.95 -4.35 6.93
CA PHE A 167 -11.76 -5.06 5.67
C PHE A 167 -11.75 -6.57 5.90
N GLY A 168 -11.06 -7.08 6.91
CA GLY A 168 -11.08 -8.50 7.25
C GLY A 168 -12.49 -9.05 7.50
N ALA A 169 -13.31 -8.31 8.25
CA ALA A 169 -14.70 -8.68 8.52
C ALA A 169 -15.57 -8.64 7.24
N ILE A 170 -15.40 -7.61 6.40
CA ILE A 170 -16.06 -7.56 5.09
C ILE A 170 -15.63 -8.77 4.25
N LEU A 171 -14.33 -9.05 4.12
CA LEU A 171 -13.81 -10.18 3.34
C LEU A 171 -14.42 -11.50 3.81
N ALA A 172 -14.47 -11.71 5.13
CA ALA A 172 -15.01 -12.92 5.73
C ALA A 172 -16.51 -13.08 5.45
N GLY A 173 -17.28 -11.98 5.50
CA GLY A 173 -18.73 -12.00 5.32
C GLY A 173 -19.17 -12.06 3.85
N THR A 174 -18.54 -11.27 2.98
CA THR A 174 -18.97 -11.09 1.59
C THR A 174 -18.16 -11.92 0.60
N LYS A 175 -16.97 -12.40 1.01
CA LYS A 175 -15.96 -12.97 0.10
C LYS A 175 -15.60 -12.01 -1.06
N ASP A 176 -15.81 -10.72 -0.85
CA ASP A 176 -15.61 -9.68 -1.85
C ASP A 176 -15.28 -8.35 -1.19
N ILE A 177 -14.17 -7.73 -1.59
CA ILE A 177 -13.82 -6.38 -1.17
C ILE A 177 -13.50 -5.60 -2.42
N PRO A 178 -14.11 -4.44 -2.64
CA PRO A 178 -13.71 -3.57 -3.72
C PRO A 178 -12.21 -3.24 -3.57
N PRO A 179 -11.32 -3.69 -4.49
CA PRO A 179 -9.88 -3.62 -4.25
C PRO A 179 -9.36 -2.19 -4.11
N PHE A 180 -10.13 -1.20 -4.58
CA PHE A 180 -9.79 0.21 -4.49
C PHE A 180 -9.59 0.69 -3.04
N VAL A 181 -10.25 0.08 -2.06
CA VAL A 181 -10.10 0.49 -0.65
C VAL A 181 -8.67 0.32 -0.17
N PHE A 182 -7.99 -0.73 -0.63
CA PHE A 182 -6.60 -1.00 -0.34
C PHE A 182 -5.69 0.09 -0.93
N TYR A 183 -5.82 0.35 -2.23
CA TYR A 183 -4.99 1.33 -2.93
C TYR A 183 -5.21 2.77 -2.46
N LEU A 184 -6.40 3.12 -1.96
CA LEU A 184 -6.63 4.41 -1.32
C LEU A 184 -5.85 4.55 -0.01
N VAL A 185 -5.88 3.52 0.84
CA VAL A 185 -5.13 3.49 2.10
C VAL A 185 -3.64 3.54 1.83
N GLU A 186 -3.15 2.72 0.89
CA GLU A 186 -1.75 2.72 0.46
C GLU A 186 -1.31 4.08 -0.09
N GLY A 187 -2.11 4.69 -0.98
CA GLY A 187 -1.84 6.01 -1.53
C GLY A 187 -1.75 7.08 -0.45
N ALA A 188 -2.65 7.03 0.55
CA ALA A 188 -2.60 7.94 1.70
C ALA A 188 -1.33 7.76 2.54
N ILE A 189 -0.93 6.51 2.82
CA ILE A 189 0.34 6.20 3.49
C ILE A 189 1.51 6.72 2.66
N GLY A 190 1.54 6.47 1.35
CA GLY A 190 2.60 6.92 0.46
C GLY A 190 2.75 8.45 0.46
N ALA A 191 1.62 9.17 0.34
CA ALA A 191 1.60 10.64 0.38
C ALA A 191 2.13 11.18 1.72
N GLN A 192 1.85 10.47 2.80
CA GLN A 192 2.30 10.85 4.13
C GLN A 192 3.80 10.56 4.33
N LEU A 193 4.31 9.41 3.84
CA LEU A 193 5.74 9.11 3.81
C LEU A 193 6.54 10.14 2.98
N MET A 194 5.95 10.71 1.92
CA MET A 194 6.59 11.79 1.14
C MET A 194 6.76 13.09 1.91
N ARG A 195 5.85 13.36 2.85
CA ARG A 195 5.81 14.60 3.64
C ARG A 195 6.58 14.49 4.95
N TYR A 196 6.92 13.28 5.38
CA TYR A 196 7.62 13.10 6.65
C TYR A 196 9.04 13.66 6.59
N GLU A 197 9.34 14.51 7.57
CA GLU A 197 10.66 15.03 7.86
C GLU A 197 11.13 14.43 9.17
N GLU A 198 12.30 13.79 9.15
CA GLU A 198 12.92 13.31 10.37
C GLU A 198 13.47 14.55 11.10
N GLY A 199 12.92 14.85 12.28
CA GLY A 199 13.44 15.91 13.13
C GLY A 199 14.89 15.61 13.54
N PRO A 200 15.69 16.63 13.91
CA PRO A 200 17.03 16.38 14.45
C PRO A 200 16.88 15.41 15.61
N ALA A 201 17.48 14.22 15.48
CA ALA A 201 17.51 13.23 16.54
C ALA A 201 17.90 13.97 17.81
N ALA A 202 17.03 13.98 18.82
CA ALA A 202 17.33 14.57 20.11
C ALA A 202 18.70 14.04 20.49
N ALA A 203 19.69 14.94 20.50
CA ALA A 203 21.03 14.61 20.91
C ALA A 203 20.87 13.89 22.24
N GLY A 204 21.28 12.61 22.29
CA GLY A 204 21.29 11.87 23.53
C GLY A 204 21.95 12.74 24.59
N PRO A 205 21.51 12.68 25.86
CA PRO A 205 22.03 13.55 26.91
C PRO A 205 23.54 13.55 26.80
N ALA A 206 24.10 14.74 26.57
CA ALA A 206 25.53 14.94 26.52
C ALA A 206 26.10 14.17 27.71
N GLN A 207 27.01 13.24 27.46
CA GLN A 207 27.79 12.63 28.53
C GLN A 207 28.30 13.80 29.38
N GLU A 208 27.73 13.93 30.57
CA GLU A 208 28.23 14.79 31.62
C GLU A 208 29.71 14.51 31.69
N GLY A 209 30.48 15.50 31.26
CA GLY A 209 31.92 15.50 31.36
C GLY A 209 32.23 15.28 32.83
N MET A 210 32.58 14.04 33.14
CA MET A 210 33.15 13.63 34.40
C MET A 210 34.47 14.39 34.52
N SER A 211 34.38 15.59 35.10
CA SER A 211 35.53 16.40 35.45
C SER A 211 36.33 15.59 36.46
N PRO A 212 37.55 15.12 36.14
CA PRO A 212 38.37 14.48 37.14
C PRO A 212 38.72 15.57 38.15
N GLY A 213 38.24 15.38 39.38
CA GLY A 213 38.66 16.19 40.51
C GLY A 213 40.18 16.14 40.59
N ASN A 214 40.80 17.31 40.49
CA ASN A 214 42.18 17.51 40.87
C ASN A 214 42.22 17.37 42.40
N GLN A 215 42.66 16.21 42.87
CA GLN A 215 43.28 16.10 44.18
C GLN A 215 44.78 16.29 43.98
N ASP A 216 45.32 17.11 44.87
CA ASP A 216 46.72 17.46 45.12
C ASP A 216 47.29 18.68 44.35
#